data_AF-A0AA42I7M1-F1
#
_entry.id   AF-A0AA42I7M1-F1
#
_cell.length_a   1.000
_cell.length_b   1.000
_cell.length_c   1.000
_cell.angle_alpha   90.00
_cell.angle_beta   90.00
_cell.angle_gamma   90.00
#
_symmetry.space_group_name_H-M   'P 1'
#
loop_
_entity.id
_entity.type
_entity.pdbx_description
1 polymer ?
#
loop_
_entity_poly.entity_id
_entity_poly.type
_entity_poly.pdbx_seq_one_letter_code
_entity_poly.pdbx_strand_id
1 'polypeptide(L)'
;MGKTRGFTLIELMVTIAVLAVIAMMAVPAFNNIMLAQNFNKSTQELILTLNQARAKAVQERREVEVLLKSNSTYAPRANTDSQLNWMPVGKAVLKSGSTTSVYFNLTGGVCALDGNTPAKCIPVNSDTSIEICNKSSGDKSKTVSISRMGTIQQTTDGAC
;
A
#
# COMPACT_ATOMS: atom_id res chain seq x y z
N MET A 1 -40.22 37.79 31.33
CA MET A 1 -40.37 38.33 29.96
C MET A 1 -39.02 38.21 29.25
N GLY A 2 -38.82 37.13 28.48
CA GLY A 2 -37.60 36.93 27.71
C GLY A 2 -37.66 37.73 26.40
N LYS A 3 -36.71 38.66 26.20
CA LYS A 3 -36.61 39.44 24.96
C LYS A 3 -36.02 38.53 23.87
N THR A 4 -36.82 38.16 22.88
CA THR A 4 -36.35 37.43 21.68
C THR A 4 -35.38 38.33 20.92
N ARG A 5 -34.09 37.99 20.93
CA ARG A 5 -33.05 38.64 20.11
C ARG A 5 -33.02 37.93 18.76
N GLY A 6 -33.42 38.63 17.70
CA GLY A 6 -33.32 38.15 16.31
C GLY A 6 -31.95 38.49 15.72
N PHE A 7 -31.46 37.63 14.82
CA PHE A 7 -30.27 37.89 14.00
C PHE A 7 -30.54 39.02 13.01
N THR A 8 -29.56 39.90 12.80
CA THR A 8 -29.66 40.92 11.74
C THR A 8 -29.26 40.35 10.38
N LEU A 9 -29.78 40.91 9.28
CA LEU A 9 -29.37 40.50 7.92
C LEU A 9 -27.87 40.65 7.69
N ILE A 10 -27.26 41.71 8.24
CA ILE A 10 -25.82 41.94 8.12
C ILE A 10 -25.01 40.88 8.89
N GLU A 11 -25.46 40.46 10.06
CA GLU A 11 -24.81 39.41 10.85
C GLU A 11 -24.88 38.06 10.14
N LEU A 12 -26.00 37.75 9.50
CA LEU A 12 -26.11 36.58 8.63
C LEU A 12 -25.13 36.67 7.45
N MET A 13 -25.05 37.81 6.75
CA MET A 13 -24.11 37.94 5.62
C MET A 13 -22.64 37.80 6.06
N VAL A 14 -22.26 38.38 7.19
CA VAL A 14 -20.90 38.27 7.74
C VAL A 14 -20.59 36.84 8.16
N THR A 15 -21.51 36.14 8.84
CA THR A 15 -21.30 34.75 9.25
C THR A 15 -21.13 33.81 8.05
N ILE A 16 -21.94 33.96 6.99
CA ILE A 16 -21.79 33.16 5.78
C ILE A 16 -20.48 33.47 5.06
N ALA A 17 -20.07 34.74 5.02
CA ALA A 17 -18.80 35.15 4.43
C ALA A 17 -17.59 34.55 5.17
N VAL A 18 -17.58 34.59 6.50
CA VAL A 18 -16.52 33.97 7.32
C VAL A 18 -16.52 32.45 7.15
N LEU A 19 -17.69 31.81 7.15
CA LEU A 19 -17.83 30.37 6.93
C LEU A 19 -17.29 29.96 5.56
N ALA A 20 -17.54 30.76 4.51
CA ALA A 20 -17.01 30.50 3.17
C ALA A 20 -15.48 30.54 3.11
N VAL A 21 -14.84 31.50 3.78
CA VAL A 21 -13.37 31.61 3.86
C VAL A 21 -12.78 30.38 4.57
N ILE A 22 -13.36 29.98 5.71
CA ILE A 22 -12.90 28.80 6.47
C ILE A 22 -13.08 27.52 5.64
N ALA A 23 -14.21 27.37 4.95
CA ALA A 23 -14.49 26.21 4.10
C ALA A 23 -13.45 26.07 2.97
N MET A 24 -13.07 27.18 2.32
CA MET A 24 -12.06 27.17 1.25
C MET A 24 -10.67 26.70 1.73
N MET A 25 -10.29 27.01 2.97
CA MET A 25 -9.02 26.55 3.56
C MET A 25 -9.06 25.07 3.98
N ALA A 26 -10.23 24.55 4.33
CA ALA A 26 -10.39 23.18 4.83
C ALA A 26 -10.27 22.10 3.73
N VAL A 27 -10.76 22.37 2.52
CA VAL A 27 -10.77 21.41 1.39
C VAL A 27 -9.38 20.85 1.03
N PRO A 28 -8.31 21.65 0.82
CA PRO A 28 -7.01 21.12 0.43
C PRO A 28 -6.36 20.20 1.48
N ALA A 29 -6.65 20.42 2.77
CA ALA A 29 -6.10 19.61 3.86
C ALA A 29 -6.63 18.16 3.83
N PHE A 30 -7.90 17.95 3.48
CA PHE A 30 -8.50 16.62 3.40
C PHE A 30 -7.88 15.74 2.30
N ASN A 31 -7.50 16.33 1.17
CA ASN A 31 -6.87 15.60 0.08
C ASN A 31 -5.52 15.00 0.50
N ASN A 32 -4.70 15.76 1.22
CA ASN A 32 -3.39 15.30 1.70
C ASN A 32 -3.53 14.16 2.73
N ILE A 33 -4.51 14.25 3.63
CA ILE A 33 -4.80 13.20 4.62
C ILE A 33 -5.22 11.91 3.92
N MET A 34 -6.14 12.00 2.96
CA MET A 34 -6.61 10.83 2.21
C MET A 34 -5.48 10.15 1.43
N LEU A 35 -4.58 10.93 0.82
CA LEU A 35 -3.43 10.40 0.07
C LEU A 35 -2.42 9.69 1.00
N ALA A 36 -2.15 10.26 2.18
CA ALA A 36 -1.32 9.62 3.20
C ALA A 36 -1.96 8.32 3.73
N GLN A 37 -3.27 8.31 3.96
CA GLN A 37 -4.01 7.12 4.37
C GLN A 37 -3.95 6.00 3.31
N ASN A 38 -4.15 6.34 2.04
CA ASN A 38 -4.06 5.37 0.94
C ASN A 38 -2.64 4.77 0.81
N PHE A 39 -1.60 5.58 1.03
CA PHE A 39 -0.21 5.11 1.01
C PHE A 39 0.09 4.14 2.15
N ASN A 40 -0.31 4.47 3.37
CA ASN A 40 -0.18 3.58 4.52
C ASN A 40 -0.97 2.29 4.30
N LYS A 41 -2.22 2.39 3.84
CA LYS A 41 -3.07 1.24 3.51
C LYS A 41 -2.41 0.33 2.49
N SER A 42 -1.89 0.88 1.40
CA SER A 42 -1.19 0.10 0.36
C SER A 42 -0.03 -0.71 0.94
N THR A 43 0.77 -0.08 1.81
CA THR A 43 1.92 -0.74 2.46
C THR A 43 1.48 -1.84 3.42
N GLN A 44 0.43 -1.60 4.22
CA GLN A 44 -0.10 -2.60 5.13
C GLN A 44 -0.74 -3.77 4.38
N GLU A 45 -1.50 -3.50 3.30
CA GLU A 45 -2.04 -4.54 2.43
C GLU A 45 -0.93 -5.37 1.79
N LEU A 46 0.21 -4.78 1.42
CA LEU A 46 1.36 -5.54 0.92
C LEU A 46 1.86 -6.54 1.96
N ILE A 47 2.10 -6.07 3.19
CA ILE A 47 2.57 -6.91 4.30
C ILE A 47 1.56 -8.02 4.59
N LEU A 48 0.26 -7.71 4.58
CA LEU A 48 -0.80 -8.70 4.78
C LEU A 48 -0.82 -9.76 3.66
N THR A 49 -0.76 -9.35 2.39
CA THR A 49 -0.74 -10.27 1.24
C THR A 49 0.49 -11.18 1.27
N LEU A 50 1.67 -10.64 1.61
CA LEU A 50 2.90 -11.42 1.76
C LEU A 50 2.78 -12.45 2.90
N ASN A 51 2.27 -12.04 4.06
CA ASN A 51 2.06 -12.96 5.19
C ASN A 51 1.04 -14.04 4.85
N GLN A 52 -0.04 -13.68 4.14
CA GLN A 52 -1.06 -14.62 3.69
C GLN A 52 -0.47 -15.63 2.71
N ALA A 53 0.31 -15.19 1.71
CA ALA A 53 0.96 -16.09 0.75
C ALA A 53 1.93 -17.05 1.44
N ARG A 54 2.74 -16.54 2.37
CA ARG A 54 3.65 -17.37 3.17
C ARG A 54 2.90 -18.40 3.99
N ALA A 55 1.85 -18.00 4.70
CA ALA A 55 1.04 -18.91 5.50
C ALA A 55 0.39 -19.98 4.61
N LYS A 56 -0.16 -19.58 3.46
CA LYS A 56 -0.75 -20.49 2.47
C LYS A 56 0.25 -21.51 1.93
N ALA A 57 1.47 -21.07 1.60
CA ALA A 57 2.54 -21.95 1.11
C ALA A 57 2.91 -23.05 2.12
N VAL A 58 3.00 -22.68 3.40
CA VAL A 58 3.30 -23.61 4.50
C VAL A 58 2.11 -24.55 4.77
N GLN A 59 0.90 -24.01 4.83
CA GLN A 59 -0.31 -24.75 5.15
C GLN A 59 -0.66 -25.78 4.06
N GLU A 60 -0.58 -25.37 2.80
CA GLU A 60 -0.90 -26.23 1.65
C GLU A 60 0.31 -27.03 1.15
N ARG A 61 1.50 -26.85 1.77
CA ARG A 61 2.77 -27.47 1.37
C ARG A 61 3.06 -27.32 -0.12
N ARG A 62 2.80 -26.12 -0.65
CA ARG A 62 2.97 -25.79 -2.07
C ARG A 62 3.68 -24.45 -2.21
N GLU A 63 4.21 -24.21 -3.40
CA GLU A 63 4.73 -22.90 -3.77
C GLU A 63 3.57 -21.93 -4.02
N VAL A 64 3.70 -20.70 -3.50
CA VAL A 64 2.74 -19.62 -3.69
C VAL A 64 3.47 -18.37 -4.17
N GLU A 65 2.99 -17.81 -5.27
CA GLU A 65 3.49 -16.56 -5.87
C GLU A 65 2.69 -15.36 -5.37
N VAL A 66 3.38 -14.24 -5.13
CA VAL A 66 2.76 -12.93 -4.96
C VAL A 66 3.16 -12.04 -6.13
N LEU A 67 2.18 -11.69 -6.97
CA LEU A 67 2.37 -10.72 -8.04
C LEU A 67 2.10 -9.31 -7.54
N LEU A 68 3.08 -8.43 -7.74
CA LEU A 68 3.05 -7.04 -7.30
C LEU A 68 2.89 -6.13 -8.53
N LYS A 69 1.80 -5.36 -8.57
CA LYS A 69 1.58 -4.37 -9.64
C LYS A 69 2.30 -3.06 -9.33
N SER A 70 2.87 -2.45 -10.36
CA SER A 70 3.63 -1.21 -10.22
C SER A 70 2.78 0.02 -9.89
N ASN A 71 1.50 0.00 -10.24
CA ASN A 71 0.56 1.09 -10.01
C ASN A 71 -0.89 0.57 -9.91
N SER A 72 -1.80 1.50 -9.65
CA SER A 72 -3.25 1.28 -9.49
C SER A 72 -4.03 1.32 -10.81
N THR A 73 -3.37 1.35 -11.97
CA THR A 73 -4.03 1.55 -13.28
C THR A 73 -4.74 0.30 -13.80
N TYR A 74 -4.38 -0.88 -13.29
CA TYR A 74 -4.95 -2.15 -13.73
C TYR A 74 -6.10 -2.59 -12.84
N ALA A 75 -7.09 -3.27 -13.42
CA ALA A 75 -8.15 -3.91 -12.65
C ALA A 75 -7.57 -4.97 -11.70
N PRO A 76 -8.11 -5.11 -10.47
CA PRO A 76 -7.72 -6.16 -9.55
C PRO A 76 -7.86 -7.54 -10.17
N ARG A 77 -6.80 -8.33 -10.10
CA ARG A 77 -6.83 -9.74 -10.47
C ARG A 77 -7.28 -10.54 -9.26
N ALA A 78 -8.19 -11.49 -9.49
CA ALA A 78 -8.59 -12.42 -8.45
C ALA A 78 -7.40 -13.27 -8.01
N ASN A 79 -7.36 -13.59 -6.72
CA ASN A 79 -6.41 -14.55 -6.17
C ASN A 79 -6.77 -15.97 -6.65
N THR A 80 -5.76 -16.81 -6.78
CA THR A 80 -5.90 -18.25 -7.09
C THR A 80 -5.28 -19.08 -5.97
N ASP A 81 -5.27 -20.40 -6.16
CA ASP A 81 -4.72 -21.30 -5.15
C ASP A 81 -3.20 -21.17 -5.01
N SER A 82 -2.46 -20.95 -6.11
CA SER A 82 -1.00 -20.73 -6.11
C SER A 82 -0.56 -19.28 -6.24
N GLN A 83 -1.47 -18.32 -6.39
CA GLN A 83 -1.08 -16.94 -6.66
C GLN A 83 -1.97 -15.94 -5.90
N LEU A 84 -1.34 -15.03 -5.18
CA LEU A 84 -1.97 -13.84 -4.65
C LEU A 84 -1.54 -12.61 -5.44
N ASN A 85 -2.45 -11.66 -5.60
CA ASN A 85 -2.20 -10.42 -6.31
C ASN A 85 -2.26 -9.24 -5.34
N TRP A 86 -1.32 -8.32 -5.47
CA TRP A 86 -1.34 -7.05 -4.77
C TRP A 86 -1.16 -5.90 -5.76
N MET A 87 -1.84 -4.79 -5.47
CA MET A 87 -1.65 -3.53 -6.17
C MET A 87 -1.66 -2.38 -5.15
N PRO A 88 -0.94 -1.28 -5.44
CA PRO A 88 -1.05 -0.08 -4.63
C PRO A 88 -2.38 0.64 -4.88
N VAL A 89 -2.78 1.49 -3.94
CA VAL A 89 -4.01 2.29 -3.99
C VAL A 89 -3.69 3.78 -4.15
N GLY A 90 -4.52 4.48 -4.91
CA GLY A 90 -4.39 5.94 -5.09
C GLY A 90 -3.12 6.31 -5.85
N LYS A 91 -2.32 7.22 -5.27
CA LYS A 91 -1.06 7.73 -5.86
C LYS A 91 0.19 6.94 -5.44
N ALA A 92 0.01 5.84 -4.70
CA ALA A 92 1.10 4.93 -4.38
C ALA A 92 1.53 4.13 -5.62
N VAL A 93 2.84 3.92 -5.78
CA VAL A 93 3.44 3.16 -6.89
C VAL A 93 4.61 2.33 -6.37
N LEU A 94 4.92 1.19 -6.98
CA LEU A 94 6.20 0.52 -6.74
C LEU A 94 7.32 1.35 -7.36
N LYS A 95 8.43 1.50 -6.64
CA LYS A 95 9.62 2.16 -7.16
C LYS A 95 10.23 1.33 -8.29
N SER A 96 10.71 2.00 -9.33
CA SER A 96 11.41 1.33 -10.43
C SER A 96 12.57 0.49 -9.90
N GLY A 97 12.72 -0.73 -10.40
CA GLY A 97 13.72 -1.69 -9.92
C GLY A 97 13.32 -2.50 -8.68
N SER A 98 12.17 -2.22 -8.06
CA SER A 98 11.63 -3.09 -7.01
C SER A 98 11.18 -4.44 -7.58
N THR A 99 11.27 -5.48 -6.75
CA THR A 99 10.76 -6.81 -7.07
C THR A 99 9.26 -6.76 -7.42
N THR A 100 8.87 -7.46 -8.49
CA THR A 100 7.48 -7.51 -8.97
C THR A 100 6.81 -8.88 -8.78
N SER A 101 7.59 -9.91 -8.43
CA SER A 101 7.08 -11.23 -8.05
C SER A 101 7.91 -11.81 -6.91
N VAL A 102 7.23 -12.35 -5.90
CA VAL A 102 7.85 -13.02 -4.75
C VAL A 102 7.29 -14.42 -4.65
N TYR A 103 8.16 -15.43 -4.59
CA TYR A 103 7.75 -16.81 -4.36
C TYR A 103 8.04 -17.24 -2.94
N PHE A 104 7.05 -17.84 -2.29
CA PHE A 104 7.21 -18.56 -1.04
C PHE A 104 7.22 -20.05 -1.30
N ASN A 105 8.23 -20.72 -0.75
CA ASN A 105 8.34 -22.17 -0.79
C ASN A 105 7.45 -22.83 0.28
N LEU A 106 7.37 -24.15 0.24
CA LEU A 106 6.61 -24.97 1.19
C LEU A 106 7.11 -24.92 2.65
N THR A 107 8.29 -24.35 2.93
CA THR A 107 8.78 -24.07 4.29
C THR A 107 8.56 -22.61 4.71
N GLY A 108 7.96 -21.79 3.85
CA GLY A 108 7.69 -20.37 4.07
C GLY A 108 8.91 -19.47 3.86
N GLY A 109 10.01 -20.00 3.30
CA GLY A 109 11.16 -19.21 2.85
C GLY A 109 10.95 -18.61 1.47
N VAL A 110 11.73 -17.58 1.14
CA VAL A 110 11.68 -16.93 -0.18
C VAL A 110 12.52 -17.72 -1.18
N CYS A 111 12.04 -17.83 -2.41
CA CYS A 111 12.78 -18.46 -3.50
C CYS A 111 12.64 -17.71 -4.82
N ALA A 112 13.49 -18.07 -5.76
CA ALA A 112 13.40 -17.70 -7.16
C ALA A 112 13.22 -18.95 -8.02
N LEU A 113 12.54 -18.83 -9.16
CA LEU A 113 12.41 -19.92 -10.11
C LEU A 113 13.70 -20.08 -10.92
N ASP A 114 14.13 -21.32 -11.14
CA ASP A 114 15.36 -21.68 -11.84
C ASP A 114 15.31 -21.54 -13.38
N GLY A 115 14.14 -21.18 -13.93
CA GLY A 115 13.92 -21.04 -15.37
C GLY A 115 13.80 -22.36 -16.14
N ASN A 116 13.86 -23.50 -15.47
CA ASN A 116 13.67 -24.81 -16.10
C ASN A 116 12.19 -25.15 -16.31
N THR A 117 11.92 -26.25 -17.01
CA THR A 117 10.57 -26.79 -17.22
C THR A 117 10.51 -28.26 -16.80
N PRO A 118 9.83 -28.61 -15.68
CA PRO A 118 9.09 -27.72 -14.78
C PRO A 118 10.02 -26.83 -13.95
N ALA A 119 9.57 -25.59 -13.70
CA ALA A 119 10.32 -24.63 -12.90
C ALA A 119 10.43 -25.10 -11.45
N LYS A 120 11.60 -24.94 -10.86
CA LYS A 120 11.85 -25.27 -9.46
C LYS A 120 12.18 -24.01 -8.66
N CYS A 121 11.56 -23.91 -7.49
CA CYS A 121 11.85 -22.89 -6.49
C CYS A 121 13.20 -23.16 -5.80
N ILE A 122 14.18 -22.28 -6.02
CA ILE A 122 15.50 -22.30 -5.40
C ILE A 122 15.56 -21.21 -4.31
N PRO A 123 15.88 -21.55 -3.06
CA PRO A 123 16.00 -20.56 -1.98
C PRO A 123 16.94 -19.41 -2.33
N VAL A 124 16.53 -18.17 -2.06
CA VAL A 124 17.38 -17.00 -2.26
C VAL A 124 18.46 -16.91 -1.19
N ASN A 125 19.61 -16.31 -1.54
CA ASN A 125 20.74 -16.12 -0.64
C ASN A 125 20.78 -14.73 0.03
N SER A 126 19.88 -13.83 -0.34
CA SER A 126 19.76 -12.48 0.19
C SER A 126 18.31 -12.12 0.51
N ASP A 127 18.13 -11.06 1.29
CA ASP A 127 16.81 -10.54 1.63
C ASP A 127 16.22 -9.77 0.44
N THR A 128 14.91 -9.85 0.28
CA THR A 128 14.17 -9.18 -0.80
C THR A 128 13.58 -7.88 -0.28
N SER A 129 13.85 -6.75 -0.93
CA SER A 129 13.30 -5.44 -0.58
C SER A 129 12.31 -4.94 -1.63
N ILE A 130 11.14 -4.48 -1.18
CA ILE A 130 10.11 -3.87 -2.01
C ILE A 130 9.91 -2.44 -1.52
N GLU A 131 10.11 -1.46 -2.40
CA GLU A 131 9.93 -0.04 -2.05
C GLU A 131 8.67 0.52 -2.72
N ILE A 132 7.79 1.09 -1.91
CA ILE A 132 6.56 1.76 -2.34
C ILE A 132 6.77 3.26 -2.21
N CYS A 133 6.44 3.99 -3.27
CA CYS A 133 6.52 5.42 -3.38
C CYS A 133 5.16 6.08 -3.36
N ASN A 134 5.03 7.19 -2.63
CA ASN A 134 3.89 8.09 -2.72
C ASN A 134 4.26 9.32 -3.56
N LYS A 135 3.75 9.40 -4.80
CA LYS A 135 4.00 10.54 -5.70
C LYS A 135 3.13 11.77 -5.40
N SER A 136 2.64 11.91 -4.17
CA SER A 136 1.83 13.05 -3.73
C SER A 136 2.67 13.96 -2.84
N SER A 137 3.07 15.12 -3.38
CA SER A 137 3.64 16.29 -2.68
C SER A 137 4.46 15.94 -1.43
N GLY A 138 5.69 15.45 -1.63
CA GLY A 138 6.61 15.09 -0.56
C GLY A 138 7.36 13.77 -0.76
N ASP A 139 7.15 13.11 -1.92
CA ASP A 139 7.89 11.93 -2.42
C ASP A 139 8.36 11.00 -1.30
N LYS A 140 7.40 10.51 -0.49
CA LYS A 140 7.72 9.62 0.63
C LYS A 140 7.81 8.18 0.14
N SER A 141 8.74 7.42 0.69
CA SER A 141 8.91 6.00 0.42
C SER A 141 8.74 5.16 1.68
N LYS A 142 8.31 3.90 1.49
CA LYS A 142 8.28 2.86 2.52
C LYS A 142 8.88 1.59 1.96
N THR A 143 9.85 1.03 2.67
CA THR A 143 10.50 -0.22 2.27
C THR A 143 10.00 -1.37 3.12
N VAL A 144 9.56 -2.44 2.46
CA VAL A 144 9.22 -3.73 3.06
C VAL A 144 10.33 -4.72 2.72
N SER A 145 11.04 -5.20 3.74
CA SER A 145 12.04 -6.26 3.61
C SER A 145 11.46 -7.62 3.96
N ILE A 146 11.83 -8.62 3.18
CA ILE A 146 11.52 -10.02 3.42
C ILE A 146 12.85 -10.74 3.57
N SER A 147 13.12 -11.30 4.74
CA SER A 147 14.32 -12.13 4.92
C SER A 147 14.27 -13.36 4.01
N ARG A 148 15.42 -13.94 3.67
CA ARG A 148 15.46 -15.24 2.95
C ARG A 148 14.64 -16.36 3.62
N MET A 149 14.44 -16.28 4.95
CA MET A 149 13.61 -17.22 5.73
C MET A 149 12.10 -16.87 5.73
N GLY A 150 11.71 -15.80 5.05
CA GLY A 150 10.33 -15.35 4.90
C GLY A 150 9.79 -14.47 6.01
N THR A 151 10.60 -14.05 6.98
CA THR A 151 10.21 -13.00 7.94
C THR A 151 9.99 -11.69 7.20
N ILE A 152 8.82 -11.09 7.33
CA ILE A 152 8.41 -9.85 6.66
C ILE A 152 8.45 -8.70 7.68
N GLN A 153 9.15 -7.62 7.36
CA GLN A 153 9.28 -6.44 8.22
C GLN A 153 9.27 -5.16 7.38
N GLN A 154 8.63 -4.10 7.89
CA GLN A 154 8.78 -2.76 7.33
C GLN A 154 10.07 -2.16 7.89
N THR A 155 10.99 -1.78 7.01
CA THR A 155 12.38 -1.51 7.40
C THR A 155 12.65 -0.03 7.57
N THR A 156 12.06 0.84 6.75
CA THR A 156 12.40 2.28 6.77
C THR A 156 11.37 3.13 6.01
N ASP A 157 11.16 4.36 6.51
CA ASP A 157 10.51 5.45 5.78
C ASP A 157 11.59 6.32 5.11
N GLY A 158 11.43 6.66 3.84
CA GLY A 158 12.44 7.36 3.06
C GLY A 158 11.87 8.38 2.08
N ALA A 159 12.73 8.80 1.13
CA ALA A 159 12.35 9.62 -0.01
C ALA A 159 12.40 8.78 -1.31
N CYS A 160 11.41 9.01 -2.16
CA CYS A 160 11.40 8.62 -3.55
C CYS A 160 12.08 9.69 -4.41
#